data_AF-A0AAU1NRB3-F1
#
_entry.id   AF-A0AAU1NRB3-F1
#
_cell.length_a   1.000
_cell.length_b   1.000
_cell.length_c   1.000
_cell.angle_alpha   90.00
_cell.angle_beta   90.00
_cell.angle_gamma   90.00
#
_symmetry.space_group_name_H-M   'P 1'
#
loop_
_entity.id
_entity.type
_entity.pdbx_description
1 polymer ?
#
loop_
_entity_poly.entity_id
_entity_poly.type
_entity_poly.pdbx_seq_one_letter_code
_entity_poly.pdbx_strand_id
1 'polypeptide(L)'
;MAAPRKYSLELRERAVRMYRTTDPKPQIKKLAVDLGVHPEALRGWIRQAEADAGERDDRLTTDERAELAALRKENTQLKRANDVLRTASAFFAAQLDPTRPR
;
A
#
# COMPACT_ATOMS: atom_id res chain seq x y z
N MET A 1 2.69 9.65 -12.57
CA MET A 1 2.28 8.37 -13.19
C MET A 1 2.99 7.24 -12.46
N ALA A 2 2.31 6.11 -12.20
CA ALA A 2 2.96 4.97 -11.57
C ALA A 2 4.09 4.46 -12.48
N ALA A 3 5.27 4.21 -11.92
CA ALA A 3 6.39 3.68 -12.69
C ALA A 3 6.00 2.35 -13.36
N PRO A 4 6.42 2.10 -14.61
CA PRO A 4 6.12 0.85 -15.29
C PRO A 4 6.67 -0.32 -14.49
N ARG A 5 5.83 -1.34 -14.26
CA ARG A 5 6.24 -2.54 -13.53
C ARG A 5 7.20 -3.33 -14.40
N LYS A 6 8.39 -3.64 -13.86
CA LYS A 6 9.42 -4.44 -14.55
C LYS A 6 8.95 -5.86 -14.90
N TYR A 7 8.01 -6.41 -14.12
CA TYR A 7 7.46 -7.74 -14.31
C TYR A 7 5.93 -7.67 -14.40
N SER A 8 5.33 -8.48 -15.28
CA SER A 8 3.87 -8.57 -15.41
C SER A 8 3.25 -9.21 -14.17
N LEU A 9 1.97 -8.91 -13.93
CA LEU A 9 1.21 -9.54 -12.85
C LEU A 9 1.06 -11.05 -13.08
N GLU A 10 0.79 -11.44 -14.32
CA GLU A 10 0.67 -12.85 -14.70
C GLU A 10 1.95 -13.65 -14.39
N LEU A 11 3.13 -13.08 -14.67
CA LEU A 11 4.40 -13.72 -14.35
C LEU A 11 4.55 -13.90 -12.84
N ARG A 12 4.21 -12.86 -12.05
CA ARG A 12 4.26 -12.92 -10.59
C ARG A 12 3.32 -13.99 -10.04
N GLU A 13 2.06 -14.01 -10.47
CA GLU A 13 1.06 -14.97 -10.01
C GLU A 13 1.42 -16.40 -10.39
N ARG A 14 1.90 -16.61 -11.62
CA ARG A 14 2.39 -17.91 -12.07
C ARG A 14 3.60 -18.37 -11.26
N ALA A 15 4.55 -17.48 -10.97
CA ALA A 15 5.75 -17.80 -10.20
C ALA A 15 5.41 -18.22 -8.76
N VAL A 16 4.52 -17.47 -8.10
CA VAL A 16 4.03 -17.79 -6.75
C VAL A 16 3.28 -19.11 -6.74
N ARG A 17 2.39 -19.33 -7.72
CA ARG A 17 1.62 -20.58 -7.85
C ARG A 17 2.54 -21.77 -8.01
N MET A 18 3.50 -21.68 -8.94
CA MET A 18 4.50 -22.72 -9.19
C MET A 18 5.26 -23.07 -7.90
N TYR A 19 5.74 -22.06 -7.16
CA TYR A 19 6.42 -22.28 -5.87
C TYR A 19 5.54 -23.01 -4.85
N ARG A 20 4.24 -22.69 -4.77
CA ARG A 20 3.31 -23.31 -3.79
C ARG A 20 2.87 -24.71 -4.19
N THR A 21 2.75 -25.02 -5.49
CA THR A 21 2.26 -26.32 -5.97
C THR A 21 3.36 -27.38 -6.13
N THR A 22 4.62 -26.98 -6.23
CA THR A 22 5.74 -27.92 -6.42
C THR A 22 6.16 -28.55 -5.09
N ASP A 23 6.24 -29.88 -5.08
CA ASP A 23 6.74 -30.69 -3.96
C ASP A 23 7.88 -31.61 -4.44
N PRO A 24 9.08 -31.59 -3.81
CA PRO A 24 9.50 -30.73 -2.70
C PRO A 24 9.60 -29.25 -3.10
N LYS A 25 9.39 -28.34 -2.13
CA LYS A 25 9.45 -26.89 -2.36
C LYS A 25 10.79 -26.50 -3.02
N PRO A 26 10.76 -25.82 -4.20
CA PRO A 26 11.98 -25.48 -4.91
C PRO A 26 12.74 -24.36 -4.19
N GLN A 27 14.06 -24.36 -4.30
CA GLN A 27 14.86 -23.23 -3.81
C GLN A 27 14.50 -21.95 -4.58
N ILE A 28 14.08 -20.91 -3.88
CA ILE A 28 13.64 -19.62 -4.47
C ILE A 28 14.69 -19.06 -5.45
N LYS A 29 15.99 -19.17 -5.13
CA LYS A 29 17.05 -18.70 -6.03
C LYS A 29 17.05 -19.43 -7.38
N LYS A 30 16.91 -20.75 -7.37
CA LYS A 30 16.90 -21.58 -8.58
C LYS A 30 15.66 -21.27 -9.43
N LEU A 31 14.48 -21.28 -8.79
CA LEU A 31 13.22 -20.95 -9.46
C LEU A 31 13.25 -19.53 -10.06
N ALA A 32 13.89 -18.58 -9.38
CA ALA A 32 14.03 -17.22 -9.90
C ALA A 32 14.90 -17.15 -11.16
N VAL A 33 16.01 -17.90 -11.19
CA VAL A 33 16.86 -18.03 -12.38
C VAL A 33 16.08 -18.67 -13.53
N ASP A 34 15.37 -19.77 -13.27
CA ASP A 34 14.58 -20.48 -14.28
C ASP A 34 13.47 -19.60 -14.90
N LEU A 35 12.90 -18.69 -14.11
CA LEU A 35 11.87 -17.75 -14.53
C LEU A 35 12.42 -16.41 -15.04
N GLY A 36 13.73 -16.19 -15.02
CA GLY A 36 14.36 -14.93 -15.46
C GLY A 36 14.01 -13.72 -14.58
N VAL A 37 13.67 -13.94 -13.30
CA VAL A 37 13.30 -12.89 -12.33
C VAL A 37 14.38 -12.75 -11.26
N HIS A 38 14.51 -11.55 -10.71
CA HIS A 38 15.44 -11.32 -9.61
C HIS A 38 15.04 -12.14 -8.37
N PRO A 39 15.95 -12.89 -7.71
CA PRO A 39 15.61 -13.77 -6.59
C PRO A 39 14.87 -13.08 -5.44
N GLU A 40 15.28 -11.85 -5.10
CA GLU A 40 14.64 -11.08 -4.03
C GLU A 40 13.24 -10.59 -4.41
N ALA A 41 12.98 -10.38 -5.71
CA ALA A 41 11.64 -10.04 -6.18
C ALA A 41 10.69 -11.24 -6.00
N LEU A 42 11.13 -12.43 -6.41
CA LEU A 42 10.35 -13.66 -6.22
C LEU A 42 10.10 -13.95 -4.74
N ARG A 43 11.11 -13.80 -3.88
CA ARG A 43 10.96 -13.92 -2.43
C ARG A 43 9.92 -12.94 -1.87
N GLY A 44 9.95 -11.69 -2.33
CA GLY A 44 8.96 -10.69 -1.93
C GLY A 44 7.53 -11.06 -2.34
N TRP A 45 7.35 -11.64 -3.53
CA TRP A 45 6.05 -12.10 -4.00
C TRP A 45 5.51 -13.28 -3.21
N ILE A 46 6.38 -14.26 -2.91
CA ILE A 46 6.03 -15.43 -2.09
C ILE A 46 5.63 -14.95 -0.69
N ARG A 47 6.45 -14.13 -0.02
CA ARG A 47 6.11 -13.60 1.31
C ARG A 47 4.83 -12.79 1.33
N GLN A 48 4.54 -12.04 0.27
CA GLN A 48 3.25 -11.35 0.17
C GLN A 48 2.10 -12.34 0.05
N ALA A 49 2.25 -13.39 -0.75
CA ALA A 49 1.21 -14.40 -0.91
C ALA A 49 1.02 -15.29 0.34
N GLU A 50 2.07 -15.46 1.15
CA GLU A 50 2.00 -16.09 2.48
C GLU A 50 1.22 -15.19 3.44
N ALA A 51 1.52 -13.88 3.49
CA ALA A 51 0.76 -12.91 4.28
C ALA A 51 -0.71 -12.81 3.85
N ASP A 52 -0.97 -12.72 2.55
CA ASP A 52 -2.33 -12.67 1.98
C ASP A 52 -3.12 -13.96 2.27
N ALA A 53 -2.44 -15.08 2.54
CA ALA A 53 -3.05 -16.35 2.93
C ALA A 53 -3.17 -16.52 4.46
N GLY A 54 -2.74 -15.54 5.27
CA GLY A 54 -2.74 -15.63 6.73
C GLY A 54 -1.69 -16.60 7.29
N GLU A 55 -0.67 -16.96 6.50
CA GLU A 55 0.41 -17.85 6.94
C GLU A 55 1.51 -17.10 7.70
N ARG A 56 1.43 -15.76 7.74
CA ARG A 56 2.42 -14.87 8.35
C ARG A 56 1.78 -13.58 8.86
N ASP A 57 2.27 -13.11 10.01
CA ASP A 57 1.79 -11.89 10.68
C ASP A 57 2.82 -10.73 10.65
N ASP A 58 4.04 -10.98 10.16
CA ASP A 58 5.12 -9.97 10.09
C ASP A 58 4.90 -8.92 8.98
N ARG A 59 3.85 -9.07 8.19
CA ARG A 59 3.62 -8.31 6.98
C ARG A 59 2.12 -8.13 6.75
N LEU A 60 1.70 -6.88 6.53
CA LEU A 60 0.32 -6.58 6.12
C LEU A 60 -0.05 -7.27 4.80
N THR A 61 -1.29 -7.74 4.73
CA THR A 61 -1.89 -8.23 3.49
C THR A 61 -1.98 -7.12 2.45
N THR A 62 -2.19 -7.51 1.20
CA THR A 62 -2.37 -6.58 0.10
C THR A 62 -3.59 -5.68 0.33
N ASP A 63 -4.66 -6.24 0.90
CA ASP A 63 -5.91 -5.53 1.18
C ASP A 63 -5.76 -4.56 2.36
N GLU A 64 -5.16 -5.00 3.47
CA GLU A 64 -4.88 -4.13 4.63
C GLU A 64 -4.02 -2.92 4.22
N ARG A 65 -3.04 -3.11 3.34
CA ARG A 65 -2.23 -2.01 2.82
C ARG A 65 -3.03 -1.04 1.96
N ALA A 66 -3.93 -1.55 1.13
CA ALA A 66 -4.78 -0.73 0.27
C ALA A 66 -5.73 0.12 1.13
N GLU A 67 -6.35 -0.49 2.14
CA GLU A 67 -7.21 0.19 3.09
C GLU A 67 -6.44 1.26 3.89
N LEU A 68 -5.27 0.91 4.43
CA LEU A 68 -4.44 1.87 5.16
C LEU A 68 -4.04 3.08 4.30
N ALA A 69 -3.76 2.86 3.02
CA ALA A 69 -3.46 3.94 2.08
C ALA A 69 -4.69 4.83 1.81
N ALA A 70 -5.87 4.22 1.64
CA ALA A 70 -7.13 4.94 1.45
C ALA A 70 -7.48 5.79 2.69
N LEU A 71 -7.42 5.19 3.89
CA LEU A 71 -7.67 5.87 5.15
C LEU A 71 -6.70 7.03 5.40
N ARG A 72 -5.40 6.85 5.07
CA ARG A 72 -4.42 7.94 5.17
C ARG A 72 -4.76 9.09 4.23
N LYS A 73 -5.18 8.80 3.00
CA LYS A 73 -5.60 9.82 2.03
C LYS A 73 -6.83 10.57 2.54
N GLU A 74 -7.85 9.86 3.01
CA GLU A 74 -9.05 10.46 3.58
C GLU A 74 -8.72 11.34 4.80
N ASN A 75 -7.90 10.84 5.73
CA ASN A 75 -7.50 11.61 6.91
C ASN A 75 -6.80 12.93 6.53
N THR A 76 -5.94 12.91 5.49
CA THR A 76 -5.32 14.15 5.00
C THR A 76 -6.32 15.12 4.38
N GLN A 77 -7.35 14.63 3.69
CA GLN A 77 -8.41 15.45 3.12
C GLN A 77 -9.29 16.06 4.22
N LEU A 78 -9.68 15.26 5.21
CA LEU A 78 -10.46 15.70 6.36
C LEU A 78 -9.72 16.75 7.19
N LYS A 79 -8.40 16.59 7.38
CA LYS A 79 -7.58 17.61 8.05
C LYS A 79 -7.58 18.93 7.29
N ARG A 80 -7.36 18.90 5.98
CA ARG A 80 -7.42 20.10 5.12
C ARG A 80 -8.79 20.78 5.18
N ALA A 81 -9.87 20.01 5.12
CA ALA A 81 -11.22 20.55 5.22
C ALA A 81 -11.46 21.23 6.57
N ASN A 82 -11.05 20.59 7.67
CA ASN A 82 -11.13 21.17 9.00
C ASN A 82 -10.31 22.45 9.14
N ASP A 83 -9.12 22.51 8.54
CA ASP A 83 -8.29 23.72 8.56
C ASP A 83 -8.99 24.88 7.85
N VAL A 84 -9.59 24.64 6.67
CA VAL A 84 -10.38 25.66 5.95
C VAL A 84 -11.57 26.14 6.78
N LEU A 85 -12.32 25.21 7.37
CA LEU A 85 -13.46 25.54 8.22
C LEU A 85 -13.03 26.37 9.43
N ARG A 86 -11.93 25.99 10.08
CA ARG A 86 -11.39 26.74 11.23
C ARG A 86 -10.97 28.15 10.84
N THR A 87 -10.30 28.32 9.70
CA THR A 87 -9.92 29.64 9.18
C THR A 87 -11.16 30.48 8.86
N ALA A 88 -12.18 29.91 8.23
CA ALA A 88 -13.44 30.60 7.96
C ALA A 88 -14.14 31.02 9.25
N SER A 89 -14.27 30.12 10.23
CA SER A 89 -14.88 30.43 11.52
C SER A 89 -14.12 31.55 12.25
N ALA A 90 -12.79 31.53 12.24
CA ALA A 90 -11.97 32.59 12.83
C ALA A 90 -12.17 33.94 12.12
N PHE A 91 -12.25 33.93 10.79
CA PHE A 91 -12.53 35.12 10.00
C PHE A 91 -13.89 35.74 10.33
N PHE A 92 -14.95 34.92 10.36
CA PHE A 92 -16.30 35.40 10.67
C PHE A 92 -16.43 35.87 12.12
N ALA A 93 -15.85 35.15 13.08
CA ALA A 93 -15.83 35.59 14.48
C ALA A 93 -15.13 36.96 14.63
N ALA A 94 -14.05 37.17 13.88
CA ALA A 94 -13.31 38.43 13.91
C ALA A 94 -14.04 39.61 13.23
N GLN A 95 -15.01 39.34 12.34
CA GLN A 95 -15.89 40.37 11.75
C GLN A 95 -17.09 40.70 12.62
N LEU A 96 -17.56 39.73 13.41
CA LEU A 96 -18.73 39.87 14.29
C LEU A 96 -18.37 40.48 15.65
N ASP A 97 -17.08 40.63 15.98
CA ASP A 97 -16.62 41.26 17.21
C ASP A 97 -16.83 42.79 17.15
N PRO A 98 -17.79 43.36 17.92
CA PRO A 98 -18.08 44.79 17.90
C PRO A 98 -16.99 45.65 18.55
N THR A 99 -16.00 45.03 19.22
CA THR A 99 -14.99 45.73 20.02
C THR A 99 -13.63 45.86 19.35
N ARG A 100 -13.48 45.41 18.10
CA ARG A 100 -12.21 45.48 17.36
C ARG A 100 -11.99 46.89 16.75
N PRO A 101 -10.96 47.65 17.15
CA PRO A 101 -10.65 48.94 16.52
C PRO A 101 -10.19 48.73 15.06
N ARG A 102 -10.62 49.64 14.17
CA ARG A 102 -10.34 49.61 12.72
C ARG A 102 -8.88 49.88 12.40
#